data_AF-A0A660RZW1-F1
#
_entry.id   AF-A0A660RZW1-F1
#
_cell.length_a   1.000
_cell.length_b   1.000
_cell.length_c   1.000
_cell.angle_alpha   90.00
_cell.angle_beta   90.00
_cell.angle_gamma   90.00
#
_symmetry.space_group_name_H-M   'P 1'
#
loop_
_entity.id
_entity.type
_entity.pdbx_description
1 polymer ?
#
loop_
_entity_poly.entity_id
_entity_poly.type
_entity_poly.pdbx_seq_one_letter_code
_entity_poly.pdbx_strand_id
1 'polypeptide(L)'
;MRSVVLISCLTFLLSACATTQPEVKYIEKPVYIKCEIPEVPRAELQTIPENATYPEKLQCILNNYLKLQKENKMLREAIEVCK
;
A
#
# COMPACT_ATOMS: atom_id res chain seq x y z
N MET A 1 -32.11 -63.57 -3.53
CA MET A 1 -32.35 -62.46 -2.57
C MET A 1 -31.09 -62.05 -1.80
N ARG A 2 -30.31 -62.97 -1.22
CA ARG A 2 -29.05 -62.64 -0.50
C ARG A 2 -28.05 -61.78 -1.29
N SER A 3 -27.80 -62.09 -2.56
CA SER A 3 -26.84 -61.35 -3.38
C SER A 3 -27.29 -59.93 -3.72
N VAL A 4 -28.59 -59.70 -3.86
CA VAL A 4 -29.15 -58.35 -4.15
C VAL A 4 -29.02 -57.44 -2.94
N VAL A 5 -29.20 -57.98 -1.73
CA VAL A 5 -29.01 -57.25 -0.47
C VAL A 5 -27.54 -56.86 -0.29
N LEU A 6 -26.61 -57.78 -0.61
CA LEU A 6 -25.17 -57.51 -0.51
C LEU A 6 -24.72 -56.42 -1.50
N ILE A 7 -25.22 -56.46 -2.74
CA ILE A 7 -24.92 -55.45 -3.76
C ILE A 7 -25.49 -54.09 -3.35
N SER A 8 -26.72 -54.05 -2.83
CA SER A 8 -27.36 -52.82 -2.33
C SER A 8 -26.61 -52.20 -1.14
N CYS A 9 -26.07 -53.01 -0.23
CA CYS A 9 -25.24 -52.52 0.88
C CYS A 9 -23.90 -51.96 0.37
N LEU A 10 -23.29 -52.59 -0.62
CA LEU A 10 -22.02 -52.13 -1.20
C LEU A 10 -22.19 -50.77 -1.89
N THR A 11 -23.29 -50.57 -2.62
CA THR A 11 -23.56 -49.30 -3.31
C THR A 11 -23.84 -48.16 -2.33
N PHE A 12 -24.49 -48.43 -1.20
CA PHE A 12 -24.70 -47.43 -0.15
C PHE A 12 -23.38 -47.00 0.50
N LEU A 13 -22.48 -47.93 0.81
CA LEU A 13 -21.18 -47.65 1.41
C LEU A 13 -20.26 -46.84 0.46
N LEU A 14 -20.34 -47.07 -0.85
CA LEU A 14 -19.55 -46.35 -1.85
C LEU A 14 -20.05 -44.91 -2.12
N SER A 15 -21.33 -44.63 -1.82
CA SER A 15 -21.90 -43.28 -1.99
C SER A 15 -21.53 -42.27 -0.89
N ALA A 16 -21.02 -42.75 0.25
CA ALA A 16 -20.68 -41.89 1.40
C ALA A 16 -19.43 -41.01 1.17
N CYS A 17 -18.61 -41.30 0.15
CA CYS A 17 -17.39 -40.55 -0.15
C CYS A 17 -17.61 -39.35 -1.10
N ALA A 18 -18.80 -39.19 -1.68
CA ALA A 18 -19.08 -38.12 -2.66
C ALA A 18 -19.51 -36.79 -2.01
N THR A 19 -19.81 -36.77 -0.70
CA THR A 19 -20.35 -35.59 0.00
C THR A 19 -19.31 -34.77 0.76
N THR A 20 -18.05 -35.18 0.79
CA THR A 20 -16.98 -34.40 1.39
C THR A 20 -16.51 -33.33 0.40
N GLN A 21 -17.20 -32.20 0.37
CA GLN A 21 -16.65 -30.99 -0.22
C GLN A 21 -15.45 -30.55 0.61
N PRO A 22 -14.30 -30.20 0.00
CA PRO A 22 -13.17 -29.68 0.74
C PRO A 22 -13.59 -28.39 1.44
N GLU A 23 -13.54 -28.39 2.77
CA GLU A 23 -13.81 -27.21 3.57
C GLU A 23 -12.68 -26.20 3.33
N VAL A 24 -12.97 -25.14 2.55
CA VAL A 24 -12.03 -24.05 2.32
C VAL A 24 -11.88 -23.27 3.63
N LYS A 25 -10.85 -23.61 4.40
CA LYS A 25 -10.50 -22.87 5.61
C LYS A 25 -9.72 -21.62 5.23
N TYR A 26 -10.39 -20.48 5.24
CA TYR A 26 -9.73 -19.18 5.11
C TYR A 26 -8.88 -18.92 6.35
N ILE A 27 -7.61 -18.59 6.14
CA ILE A 27 -6.70 -18.21 7.21
C ILE A 27 -6.94 -16.73 7.49
N GLU A 28 -7.69 -16.43 8.55
CA GLU A 28 -7.89 -15.07 9.06
C GLU A 28 -6.62 -14.59 9.79
N LYS A 29 -5.57 -14.28 9.03
CA LYS A 29 -4.38 -13.60 9.57
C LYS A 29 -4.47 -12.11 9.27
N PRO A 30 -4.16 -11.23 10.24
CA PRO A 30 -4.08 -9.81 9.97
C PRO A 30 -3.00 -9.55 8.91
N VAL A 31 -3.38 -8.91 7.82
CA VAL A 31 -2.46 -8.48 6.77
C VAL A 31 -1.93 -7.10 7.16
N TYR A 32 -0.66 -7.03 7.58
CA TYR A 32 -0.01 -5.76 7.88
C TYR A 32 0.45 -5.13 6.57
N ILE A 33 -0.30 -4.14 6.07
CA ILE A 33 0.10 -3.34 4.93
C ILE A 33 1.11 -2.30 5.44
N LYS A 34 2.35 -2.38 4.96
CA LYS A 34 3.34 -1.34 5.24
C LYS A 34 2.98 -0.13 4.38
N CYS A 35 2.67 1.00 5.00
CA CYS A 35 2.48 2.23 4.26
C CYS A 35 3.81 2.67 3.63
N GLU A 36 3.78 2.93 2.33
CA GLU A 36 4.92 3.50 1.61
C GLU A 36 4.80 5.02 1.68
N ILE A 37 5.72 5.66 2.41
CA ILE A 37 5.77 7.12 2.48
C ILE A 37 6.21 7.62 1.09
N PRO A 38 5.42 8.49 0.44
CA PRO A 38 5.77 8.98 -0.89
C PRO A 38 7.04 9.84 -0.83
N GLU A 39 7.90 9.70 -1.83
CA GLU A 39 9.10 10.54 -1.97
C GLU A 39 8.71 11.98 -2.33
N VAL A 40 9.31 12.94 -1.64
CA VAL A 40 9.10 14.37 -1.89
C VAL A 40 10.32 14.95 -2.61
N PRO A 41 10.15 15.58 -3.78
CA PRO A 41 11.27 16.20 -4.49
C PRO A 41 11.81 17.41 -3.71
N ARG A 42 13.13 17.52 -3.62
CA ARG A 42 13.79 18.65 -2.97
C ARG A 42 13.66 19.92 -3.80
N ALA A 43 13.55 21.07 -3.14
CA ALA A 43 13.55 22.36 -3.81
C ALA A 43 14.92 22.66 -4.45
N GLU A 44 14.90 23.01 -5.73
CA GLU A 44 16.08 23.52 -6.43
C GLU A 44 16.34 24.98 -6.07
N LEU A 45 17.28 25.22 -5.17
CA LEU A 45 17.62 26.56 -4.69
C LEU A 45 18.61 27.26 -5.62
N GLN A 46 18.42 28.57 -5.79
CA GLN A 46 19.37 29.42 -6.48
C GLN A 46 20.44 29.90 -5.49
N THR A 47 21.70 29.85 -5.88
CA THR A 47 22.78 30.48 -5.11
C THR A 47 22.61 31.99 -5.15
N ILE A 48 22.72 32.64 -3.99
CA ILE A 48 22.61 34.11 -3.91
C ILE A 48 23.86 34.72 -4.57
N PRO A 49 23.71 35.52 -5.63
CA PRO A 49 24.85 36.11 -6.34
C PRO A 49 25.58 37.14 -5.47
N GLU A 50 26.89 36.97 -5.29
CA GLU A 50 27.71 37.82 -4.41
C GLU A 50 27.80 39.27 -4.91
N ASN A 51 27.88 39.45 -6.23
CA ASN A 51 28.06 40.75 -6.90
C ASN A 51 26.75 41.48 -7.24
N ALA A 52 25.59 40.93 -6.86
CA ALA A 52 24.29 41.54 -7.15
C ALA A 52 23.93 42.68 -6.20
N THR A 53 23.05 43.56 -6.67
CA THR A 53 22.47 44.65 -5.87
C THR A 53 21.58 44.08 -4.75
N TYR A 54 21.30 44.92 -3.74
CA TYR A 54 20.45 44.50 -2.61
C TYR A 54 19.06 44.00 -3.06
N PRO A 55 18.31 44.69 -3.94
CA PRO A 55 17.01 44.20 -4.40
C PRO A 55 17.08 42.85 -5.10
N GLU A 56 18.12 42.60 -5.92
CA GLU A 56 18.31 41.33 -6.62
C GLU A 56 18.59 40.17 -5.64
N LYS A 57 19.44 40.43 -4.63
CA LYS A 57 19.69 39.45 -3.55
C LYS A 57 18.41 39.13 -2.79
N LEU A 58 17.64 40.16 -2.43
CA LEU A 58 16.35 39.98 -1.76
C LEU A 58 15.39 39.17 -2.61
N GLN A 59 15.27 39.46 -3.90
CA GLN A 59 14.43 38.70 -4.82
C GLN A 59 14.84 37.22 -4.88
N CYS A 60 16.15 36.94 -4.95
CA CYS A 60 16.67 35.57 -4.93
C CYS A 60 16.28 34.83 -3.63
N ILE A 61 16.42 35.49 -2.47
CA ILE A 61 16.04 34.93 -1.17
C ILE A 61 14.54 34.62 -1.13
N LEU A 62 13.70 35.56 -1.55
CA LEU A 62 12.24 35.38 -1.56
C LEU A 62 11.82 34.24 -2.49
N ASN A 63 12.44 34.14 -3.67
CA ASN A 63 12.18 33.04 -4.60
C ASN A 63 12.54 31.68 -3.98
N ASN A 64 13.70 31.57 -3.33
CA ASN A 64 14.11 30.36 -2.63
C ASN A 64 13.17 30.01 -1.48
N TYR A 65 12.73 31.01 -0.71
CA TYR A 65 11.78 30.81 0.39
C TYR A 65 10.46 30.21 -0.09
N LEU A 66 9.89 30.72 -1.18
CA LEU A 66 8.64 30.18 -1.74
C LEU A 66 8.78 28.73 -2.20
N LYS A 67 9.93 28.36 -2.78
CA LYS A 67 10.21 26.96 -3.15
C LYS A 67 10.27 26.06 -1.92
N LEU A 68 10.94 26.49 -0.85
CA LEU A 68 11.00 25.75 0.42
C LEU A 68 9.64 25.63 1.09
N GLN A 69 8.80 26.67 1.01
CA GLN A 69 7.44 26.62 1.54
C GLN A 69 6.61 25.53 0.83
N LYS A 70 6.74 25.42 -0.49
CA LYS A 70 6.09 24.36 -1.27
C LYS A 70 6.61 22.97 -0.88
N GLU A 71 7.93 22.79 -0.77
CA GLU A 71 8.54 21.54 -0.30
C GLU A 71 8.04 21.16 1.10
N ASN A 72 8.00 22.10 2.04
CA ASN A 72 7.52 21.85 3.39
C ASN A 72 6.05 21.39 3.41
N LYS A 73 5.20 21.98 2.57
CA LYS A 73 3.81 21.56 2.42
C LYS A 73 3.72 20.10 1.93
N MET A 74 4.47 19.75 0.88
CA MET A 74 4.49 18.39 0.34
C MET A 74 5.02 17.38 1.36
N LEU A 75 6.05 17.73 2.13
CA LEU A 75 6.57 16.89 3.22
C LEU A 75 5.52 16.63 4.31
N ARG A 76 4.75 17.66 4.69
CA ARG A 76 3.65 17.48 5.64
C ARG A 76 2.58 16.56 5.08
N GLU A 77 2.17 16.77 3.83
CA GLU A 77 1.18 15.91 3.16
C GLU A 77 1.65 14.46 3.09
N ALA A 78 2.92 14.21 2.74
CA ALA A 78 3.51 12.87 2.69
C ALA A 78 3.48 12.14 4.04
N ILE A 79 3.66 12.85 5.15
CA ILE A 79 3.59 12.27 6.51
C ILE A 79 2.15 11.87 6.87
N GLU A 80 1.15 12.63 6.40
CA GLU A 80 -0.26 12.34 6.70
C GLU A 80 -0.82 11.15 5.89
N VAL A 81 -0.19 10.73 4.79
CA VAL A 81 -0.67 9.61 3.95
C VAL A 81 -0.75 8.28 4.71
N CYS A 82 0.11 8.10 5.73
CA CYS A 82 0.24 6.86 6.48
C CYS A 82 -0.44 6.87 7.86
N LYS A 83 -1.14 7.95 8.22
CA LYS A 83 -1.99 8.00 9.42
C LYS A 83 -3.38 7.46 9.11
#